data_AF-A0AAW4RV39-F1
#
_entry.id   AF-A0AAW4RV39-F1
#
_cell.length_a   1.000
_cell.length_b   1.000
_cell.length_c   1.000
_cell.angle_alpha   90.00
_cell.angle_beta   90.00
_cell.angle_gamma   90.00
#
_symmetry.space_group_name_H-M   'P 1'
#
loop_
_entity.id
_entity.type
_entity.pdbx_description
1 polymer ?
#
loop_
_entity_poly.entity_id
_entity_poly.type
_entity_poly.pdbx_seq_one_letter_code
_entity_poly.pdbx_strand_id
1 'polypeptide(L)'
;MARVEFTANTARPAIAEAMRKLEGETRQLMLKDWGEYLLRSTRDRAKLEQDPDGRKWRALEPSYKRYKDRKRPGVPILKFDFHMLGDMLSWQTDGDDVLLVGTNAPYGAIHQFGGTIRRAARSTHAYFHRGRDGEVGNRFVPKNRSNFAQRVTVPEYKITIHPRPWLGVSVADERELLDIAQDHLKAAFEE
;
A
#
# COMPACT_ATOMS: atom_id res chain seq x y z
N MET A 1 -9.77 5.45 -1.82
CA MET A 1 -8.48 6.09 -1.56
C MET A 1 -8.12 5.83 -0.11
N ALA A 2 -6.88 5.45 0.20
CA ALA A 2 -6.40 5.38 1.59
C ALA A 2 -5.80 6.75 1.93
N ARG A 3 -6.59 7.60 2.58
CA ARG A 3 -6.15 8.89 3.11
C ARG A 3 -5.97 8.69 4.62
N VAL A 4 -4.73 8.73 5.10
CA VAL A 4 -4.48 8.87 6.54
C VAL A 4 -4.21 10.35 6.75
N GLU A 5 -5.09 10.98 7.50
CA GLU A 5 -4.96 12.38 7.89
C GLU A 5 -4.05 12.43 9.12
N PHE A 6 -2.90 13.11 9.00
CA PHE A 6 -2.17 13.50 10.20
C PHE A 6 -2.77 14.80 10.70
N THR A 7 -3.90 14.71 11.40
CA THR A 7 -4.38 15.82 12.21
C THR A 7 -3.49 15.91 13.45
N ALA A 8 -3.15 17.12 13.91
CA ALA A 8 -2.31 17.38 15.09
C ALA A 8 -2.72 16.61 16.36
N ASN A 9 -3.94 16.04 16.40
CA ASN A 9 -4.45 15.18 17.48
C ASN A 9 -3.88 13.73 17.49
N THR A 10 -3.20 13.29 16.42
CA THR A 10 -2.57 11.97 16.31
C THR A 10 -1.05 12.00 16.45
N ALA A 11 -0.48 13.21 16.47
CA ALA A 11 0.92 13.45 16.75
C ALA A 11 1.20 13.20 18.25
N ARG A 12 2.29 12.48 18.58
CA ARG A 12 2.75 12.44 19.98
C ARG A 12 2.94 13.88 20.49
N PRO A 13 2.76 14.16 21.80
CA PRO A 13 2.72 15.52 22.34
C PRO A 13 3.85 16.44 21.88
N ALA A 14 5.07 15.90 21.71
CA ALA A 14 6.24 16.64 21.25
C ALA A 14 6.11 17.16 19.80
N ILE A 15 5.56 16.36 18.88
CA ILE A 15 5.33 16.76 17.48
C ILE A 15 4.22 17.82 17.43
N ALA A 16 3.16 17.65 18.22
CA ALA A 16 2.10 18.66 18.34
C ALA A 16 2.62 19.98 18.94
N GLU A 17 3.56 19.91 19.88
CA GLU A 17 4.22 21.09 20.44
C GLU A 17 5.10 21.80 19.42
N ALA A 18 5.91 21.06 18.64
CA ALA A 18 6.70 21.61 17.54
C ALA A 18 5.83 22.35 16.53
N MET A 19 4.71 21.75 16.12
CA MET A 19 3.72 22.38 15.23
C MET A 19 3.18 23.71 15.77
N ARG A 20 2.98 23.83 17.09
CA ARG A 20 2.48 25.07 17.71
C ARG A 20 3.54 26.16 17.81
N LYS A 21 4.82 25.82 17.92
CA LYS A 21 5.90 26.80 18.11
C LYS A 21 6.31 27.49 16.80
N LEU A 22 6.12 26.82 15.67
CA LEU A 22 6.37 27.39 14.36
C LEU A 22 5.09 27.97 13.79
N GLU A 23 5.16 29.10 13.11
CA GLU A 23 4.01 29.76 12.49
C GLU A 23 4.30 30.11 11.02
N GLY A 24 3.24 30.36 10.25
CA GLY A 24 3.34 30.85 8.87
C GLY A 24 4.25 30.03 7.96
N GLU A 25 5.16 30.71 7.26
CA GLU A 25 6.04 30.12 6.26
C GLU A 25 6.99 29.07 6.84
N THR A 26 7.54 29.29 8.04
CA THR A 26 8.45 28.34 8.69
C THR A 26 7.76 27.01 8.98
N ARG A 27 6.50 27.05 9.44
CA ARG A 27 5.70 25.84 9.63
C ARG A 27 5.48 25.11 8.30
N GLN A 28 5.16 25.85 7.24
CA GLN A 28 4.97 25.27 5.91
C GLN A 28 6.25 24.60 5.39
N LEU A 29 7.42 25.22 5.55
CA LEU A 29 8.68 24.62 5.14
C LEU A 29 8.98 23.32 5.91
N MET A 30 8.79 23.32 7.23
CA MET A 30 8.91 22.11 8.05
C MET A 30 7.96 20.99 7.56
N LEU A 31 6.69 21.31 7.27
CA LEU A 31 5.72 20.31 6.78
C LEU A 31 6.14 19.69 5.44
N LYS A 32 6.76 20.46 4.55
CA LYS A 32 7.30 19.96 3.28
C LYS A 32 8.45 18.97 3.52
N ASP A 33 9.38 19.33 4.40
CA ASP A 33 10.52 18.46 4.75
C ASP A 33 10.05 17.17 5.43
N TRP A 34 9.05 17.25 6.31
CA TRP A 34 8.39 16.09 6.89
C TRP A 34 7.74 15.21 5.83
N GLY A 35 7.03 15.80 4.86
CA GLY A 35 6.43 15.07 3.75
C GLY A 35 7.46 14.29 2.93
N GLU A 36 8.55 14.95 2.54
CA GLU A 36 9.66 14.31 1.80
C GLU A 36 10.33 13.20 2.60
N TYR A 37 10.58 13.46 3.89
CA TYR A 37 11.13 12.47 4.81
C TYR A 37 10.22 11.23 4.91
N LEU A 38 8.93 11.42 5.13
CA LEU A 38 7.97 10.33 5.31
C LEU A 38 7.80 9.49 4.05
N LEU A 39 7.86 10.10 2.85
CA LEU A 39 7.88 9.35 1.60
C LEU A 39 9.12 8.45 1.50
N ARG A 40 10.30 9.01 1.80
CA ARG A 40 11.56 8.27 1.77
C ARG A 40 11.53 7.11 2.78
N SER A 41 11.18 7.40 4.03
CA SER A 41 11.14 6.41 5.11
C SER A 41 10.14 5.27 4.82
N THR A 42 8.96 5.61 4.31
CA THR A 42 7.95 4.62 3.86
C THR A 42 8.49 3.73 2.75
N ARG A 43 9.17 4.30 1.75
CA ARG A 43 9.77 3.55 0.64
C ARG A 43 10.90 2.64 1.10
N ASP A 44 11.69 3.06 2.08
CA ASP A 44 12.80 2.28 2.60
C ASP A 44 12.32 1.10 3.45
N ARG A 45 11.34 1.31 4.35
CA ARG A 45 10.66 0.19 5.04
C ARG A 45 10.02 -0.78 4.06
N ALA A 46 9.42 -0.28 2.98
CA ALA A 46 8.84 -1.13 1.95
C ALA A 46 9.86 -1.98 1.19
N LYS A 47 11.09 -1.48 0.97
CA LYS A 47 12.20 -2.29 0.43
C LYS A 47 12.60 -3.39 1.40
N LEU A 48 12.57 -3.09 2.70
CA LEU A 48 12.85 -4.05 3.77
C LEU A 48 11.67 -4.97 4.08
N GLU A 49 10.51 -4.76 3.46
CA GLU A 49 9.27 -5.50 3.69
C GLU A 49 8.83 -5.46 5.16
N GLN A 50 8.90 -4.29 5.77
CA GLN A 50 8.57 -4.07 7.17
C GLN A 50 7.42 -3.08 7.33
N ASP A 51 6.66 -3.27 8.42
CA ASP A 51 5.69 -2.30 8.90
C ASP A 51 6.38 -1.13 9.65
N PRO A 52 5.63 -0.06 10.02
CA PRO A 52 6.20 1.06 10.78
C PRO A 52 6.78 0.68 12.15
N ASP A 53 6.39 -0.45 12.73
CA ASP A 53 6.94 -0.95 13.98
C ASP A 53 8.22 -1.80 13.77
N GLY A 54 8.67 -1.93 12.51
CA GLY A 54 9.84 -2.72 12.13
C GLY A 54 9.57 -4.22 11.98
N ARG A 55 8.32 -4.68 12.11
CA ARG A 55 7.99 -6.11 11.94
C ARG A 55 7.91 -6.43 10.45
N LYS A 56 8.50 -7.57 10.05
CA LYS A 56 8.37 -8.08 8.68
C LYS A 56 6.91 -8.32 8.34
N TRP A 57 6.50 -7.90 7.14
CA TRP A 57 5.19 -8.22 6.61
C TRP A 57 4.99 -9.71 6.48
N ARG A 58 3.72 -10.12 6.58
CA ARG A 58 3.35 -11.50 6.28
C ARG A 58 3.77 -11.87 4.86
N ALA A 59 4.50 -12.98 4.77
CA ALA A 59 4.94 -13.57 3.52
C ALA A 59 3.79 -13.75 2.51
N LEU A 60 4.13 -13.72 1.23
CA LEU A 60 3.20 -14.07 0.15
C LEU A 60 2.83 -15.55 0.25
N GLU A 61 1.62 -15.88 -0.21
CA GLU A 61 1.23 -17.27 -0.37
C GLU A 61 2.18 -17.96 -1.39
N PRO A 62 2.64 -19.20 -1.14
CA PRO A 62 3.66 -19.85 -1.95
C PRO A 62 3.37 -19.89 -3.46
N SER A 63 2.13 -20.15 -3.86
CA SER A 63 1.74 -20.18 -5.28
C SER A 63 1.84 -18.79 -5.91
N TYR A 64 1.39 -17.74 -5.22
CA TYR A 64 1.50 -16.37 -5.69
C TYR A 64 2.96 -15.90 -5.72
N LYS A 65 3.77 -16.28 -4.71
CA LYS A 65 5.20 -15.99 -4.70
C LYS A 65 5.89 -16.60 -5.93
N ARG A 66 5.65 -17.88 -6.24
CA ARG A 66 6.19 -18.53 -7.46
C ARG A 66 5.76 -17.82 -8.74
N TYR A 67 4.48 -17.43 -8.84
CA TYR A 67 4.00 -16.65 -9.99
C TYR A 67 4.75 -15.32 -10.12
N LYS A 68 4.90 -14.59 -9.00
CA LYS A 68 5.55 -13.29 -8.96
C LYS A 68 7.03 -13.40 -9.28
N ASP A 69 7.76 -14.33 -8.68
CA ASP A 69 9.19 -14.56 -8.94
C ASP A 69 9.45 -14.82 -10.43
N ARG A 70 8.55 -15.57 -11.10
CA ARG A 70 8.65 -15.82 -12.55
C ARG A 70 8.37 -14.57 -13.40
N LYS A 71 7.51 -13.66 -12.95
CA LYS A 71 7.10 -12.47 -13.72
C LYS A 71 7.93 -11.22 -13.40
N ARG A 72 8.44 -11.14 -12.18
CA ARG A 72 9.09 -10.00 -11.52
C ARG A 72 10.07 -10.52 -10.46
N PRO A 73 11.18 -11.16 -10.89
CA PRO A 73 12.16 -11.73 -9.96
C PRO A 73 12.74 -10.63 -9.05
N GLY A 74 12.89 -10.92 -7.77
CA GLY A 74 13.51 -10.01 -6.79
C GLY A 74 12.66 -8.81 -6.36
N VAL A 75 11.39 -8.71 -6.80
CA VAL A 75 10.55 -7.55 -6.46
C VAL A 75 9.86 -7.73 -5.09
N PRO A 76 10.01 -6.76 -4.14
CA PRO A 76 9.47 -6.84 -2.78
C PRO A 76 7.95 -7.03 -2.70
N ILE A 77 7.43 -7.62 -1.62
CA ILE A 77 6.02 -8.05 -1.43
C ILE A 77 4.97 -7.06 -1.97
N LEU A 78 5.00 -5.79 -1.55
CA LEU A 78 4.04 -4.75 -1.94
C LEU A 78 4.45 -3.94 -3.18
N LYS A 79 5.38 -4.45 -3.98
CA LYS A 79 5.77 -3.90 -5.28
C LYS A 79 5.47 -4.92 -6.37
N PHE A 80 4.87 -4.49 -7.48
CA PHE A 80 4.70 -5.32 -8.68
C PHE A 80 5.06 -4.50 -9.93
N ASP A 81 4.30 -3.44 -10.19
CA ASP A 81 4.59 -2.44 -11.24
C ASP A 81 4.88 -1.05 -10.63
N PHE A 82 5.39 -1.02 -9.39
CA PHE A 82 5.80 0.19 -8.68
C PHE A 82 4.74 1.26 -8.42
N HIS A 83 3.45 0.97 -8.58
CA HIS A 83 2.44 2.02 -8.43
C HIS A 83 2.22 2.51 -6.99
N MET A 84 1.67 1.66 -6.12
CA MET A 84 1.22 2.05 -4.78
C MET A 84 2.29 2.74 -3.91
N LEU A 85 3.53 2.25 -3.97
CA LEU A 85 4.65 2.74 -3.15
C LEU A 85 5.71 3.47 -4.01
N GLY A 86 5.39 3.78 -5.27
CA GLY A 86 6.26 4.52 -6.18
C GLY A 86 5.57 5.79 -6.64
N ASP A 87 5.07 5.80 -7.88
CA ASP A 87 4.51 7.00 -8.54
C ASP A 87 3.20 7.51 -7.93
N MET A 88 2.39 6.63 -7.33
CA MET A 88 1.12 7.01 -6.69
C MET A 88 1.27 7.39 -5.21
N LEU A 89 2.46 7.23 -4.63
CA LEU A 89 2.74 7.60 -3.24
C LEU A 89 3.18 9.07 -3.20
N SER A 90 2.41 9.90 -2.51
CA SER A 90 2.66 11.34 -2.41
C SER A 90 2.33 11.88 -1.03
N TRP A 91 2.79 13.12 -0.78
CA TRP A 91 2.33 13.94 0.33
C TRP A 91 1.72 15.24 -0.20
N GLN A 92 0.90 15.90 0.61
CA GLN A 92 0.39 17.24 0.38
C GLN A 92 0.11 17.90 1.73
N THR A 93 0.18 19.23 1.79
CA THR A 93 -0.34 19.99 2.93
C THR A 93 -1.80 20.35 2.69
N ASP A 94 -2.57 20.44 3.77
CA ASP A 94 -3.96 20.87 3.77
C ASP A 94 -4.10 22.02 4.77
N GLY A 95 -4.15 23.26 4.27
CA GLY A 95 -4.02 24.45 5.11
C GLY A 95 -2.61 24.62 5.70
N ASP A 96 -2.55 25.16 6.92
CA ASP A 96 -1.31 25.57 7.58
C ASP A 96 -0.70 24.55 8.54
N ASP A 97 -1.47 23.55 8.98
CA ASP A 97 -1.08 22.66 10.07
C ASP A 97 -1.31 21.17 9.80
N VAL A 98 -1.77 20.81 8.60
CA VAL A 98 -2.03 19.41 8.24
C VAL A 98 -1.08 18.94 7.15
N LEU A 99 -0.45 17.80 7.40
CA LEU A 99 0.30 17.02 6.42
C LEU A 99 -0.47 15.74 6.11
N LEU A 100 -0.65 15.44 4.83
CA LEU A 100 -1.30 14.23 4.37
C LEU A 100 -0.28 13.42 3.59
N VAL A 101 -0.09 12.16 3.97
CA VAL A 101 0.79 11.22 3.26
C VAL A 101 -0.02 9.98 2.90
N GLY A 102 0.07 9.52 1.65
CA GLY A 102 -0.72 8.37 1.24
C GLY A 102 -0.52 7.97 -0.21
N THR A 103 -1.39 7.08 -0.67
CA THR A 103 -1.37 6.56 -2.05
C THR A 103 -2.74 6.63 -2.69
N ASN A 104 -2.74 7.01 -3.98
CA ASN A 104 -3.94 6.98 -4.81
C ASN A 104 -4.23 5.59 -5.40
N ALA A 105 -3.35 4.60 -5.19
CA ALA A 105 -3.57 3.25 -5.67
C ALA A 105 -4.84 2.64 -5.05
N PRO A 106 -5.76 2.06 -5.86
CA PRO A 106 -7.05 1.57 -5.37
C PRO A 106 -6.94 0.43 -4.35
N TYR A 107 -5.81 -0.29 -4.36
CA TYR A 107 -5.53 -1.39 -3.45
C TYR A 107 -4.67 -1.00 -2.23
N GLY A 108 -4.32 0.29 -2.06
CA GLY A 108 -3.53 0.75 -0.91
C GLY A 108 -4.19 0.49 0.45
N ALA A 109 -5.51 0.75 0.53
CA ALA A 109 -6.29 0.57 1.75
C ALA A 109 -6.35 -0.89 2.20
N ILE A 110 -6.59 -1.82 1.27
CA ILE A 110 -6.72 -3.24 1.61
C ILE A 110 -5.38 -3.86 2.03
N HIS A 111 -4.25 -3.28 1.60
CA HIS A 111 -2.95 -3.66 2.15
C HIS A 111 -2.68 -3.01 3.50
N GLN A 112 -3.10 -1.78 3.73
CA GLN A 112 -2.93 -1.13 5.04
C GLN A 112 -3.74 -1.86 6.14
N PHE A 113 -5.04 -2.07 5.90
CA PHE A 113 -5.97 -2.53 6.93
C PHE A 113 -6.32 -4.02 6.82
N GLY A 114 -5.97 -4.66 5.70
CA GLY A 114 -6.53 -5.97 5.36
C GLY A 114 -7.98 -5.87 4.91
N GLY A 115 -8.61 -7.02 4.67
CA GLY A 115 -10.02 -7.08 4.34
C GLY A 115 -10.44 -8.38 3.69
N THR A 116 -11.75 -8.52 3.47
CA THR A 116 -12.33 -9.68 2.78
C THR A 116 -13.07 -9.22 1.54
N ILE A 117 -12.65 -9.74 0.38
CA ILE A 117 -13.34 -9.53 -0.88
C ILE A 117 -14.36 -10.67 -1.02
N ARG A 118 -15.65 -10.31 -1.08
CA ARG A 118 -16.73 -11.27 -1.36
C ARG A 118 -16.92 -11.39 -2.87
N ARG A 119 -16.99 -12.63 -3.37
CA ARG A 119 -17.29 -12.95 -4.77
C ARG A 119 -18.62 -13.67 -4.80
N ALA A 120 -19.66 -12.97 -5.27
CA ALA A 120 -20.99 -13.54 -5.41
C ALA A 120 -20.98 -14.75 -6.35
N ALA A 121 -21.92 -15.67 -6.12
CA ALA A 121 -22.12 -16.82 -6.99
C ALA A 121 -22.42 -16.34 -8.43
N ARG A 122 -21.83 -17.02 -9.41
CA ARG A 122 -22.01 -16.67 -10.82
C ARG A 122 -21.95 -17.90 -11.71
N SER A 123 -22.79 -17.89 -12.74
CA SER A 123 -22.71 -18.85 -13.82
C SER A 123 -21.63 -18.41 -14.81
N THR A 124 -20.72 -19.31 -15.16
CA THR A 124 -19.67 -19.08 -16.15
C THR A 124 -19.54 -20.27 -17.08
N HIS A 125 -18.81 -20.12 -18.17
CA HIS A 125 -18.53 -21.23 -19.09
C HIS A 125 -17.13 -21.78 -18.79
N ALA A 126 -17.07 -23.06 -18.49
CA ALA A 126 -15.85 -23.85 -18.50
C ALA A 126 -15.59 -24.36 -19.92
N TYR A 127 -14.36 -24.22 -20.38
CA TYR A 127 -13.94 -24.52 -21.74
C TYR A 127 -13.11 -25.80 -21.76
N PHE A 128 -13.47 -26.74 -22.62
CA PHE A 128 -12.83 -28.04 -22.78
C PHE A 128 -12.64 -28.37 -24.26
N HIS A 129 -11.75 -29.33 -24.52
CA HIS A 129 -11.58 -29.89 -25.85
C HIS A 129 -12.38 -31.20 -25.96
N ARG A 130 -13.20 -31.31 -27.00
CA ARG A 130 -13.96 -32.51 -27.37
C ARG A 130 -13.28 -33.21 -28.55
N GLY A 131 -13.02 -34.50 -28.41
CA GLY A 131 -12.44 -35.36 -29.45
C GLY A 131 -13.43 -35.61 -30.59
N ARG A 132 -12.94 -36.22 -31.67
CA ARG A 132 -13.79 -36.57 -32.83
C ARG A 132 -14.76 -37.72 -32.52
N ASP A 133 -14.37 -38.56 -31.57
CA ASP A 133 -15.17 -39.60 -30.92
C ASP A 133 -16.34 -39.06 -30.07
N GLY A 134 -16.37 -37.74 -29.82
CA GLY A 134 -17.39 -37.09 -29.01
C GLY A 134 -17.04 -36.98 -27.52
N GLU A 135 -15.94 -37.61 -27.09
CA GLU A 135 -15.46 -37.58 -25.70
C GLU A 135 -14.97 -36.18 -25.33
N VAL A 136 -15.38 -35.69 -24.16
CA VAL A 136 -14.95 -34.39 -23.62
C VAL A 136 -13.76 -34.59 -22.69
N GLY A 137 -12.65 -33.93 -23.00
CA GLY A 137 -11.44 -34.00 -22.17
C GLY A 137 -11.64 -33.43 -20.77
N ASN A 138 -10.91 -33.98 -19.79
CA ASN A 138 -10.97 -33.57 -18.38
C ASN A 138 -10.13 -32.33 -18.03
N ARG A 139 -9.39 -31.75 -19.01
CA ARG A 139 -8.54 -30.58 -18.81
C ARG A 139 -9.20 -29.33 -19.36
N PHE A 140 -9.19 -28.26 -18.55
CA PHE A 140 -9.59 -26.94 -19.02
C PHE A 140 -8.65 -26.44 -20.12
N VAL A 141 -9.22 -25.85 -21.16
CA VAL A 141 -8.47 -25.20 -22.25
C VAL A 141 -8.90 -23.74 -22.40
N PRO A 142 -8.03 -22.85 -22.91
CA PRO A 142 -8.42 -21.49 -23.25
C PRO A 142 -9.55 -21.46 -24.29
N LYS A 143 -10.43 -20.44 -24.21
CA LYS A 143 -11.60 -20.30 -25.11
C LYS A 143 -11.24 -20.40 -26.60
N ASN A 144 -10.13 -19.80 -27.02
CA ASN A 144 -9.67 -19.81 -28.42
C ASN A 144 -9.17 -21.19 -28.91
N ARG A 145 -8.95 -22.14 -28.00
CA ARG A 145 -8.57 -23.53 -28.29
C ARG A 145 -9.68 -24.52 -27.95
N SER A 146 -10.86 -24.02 -27.58
CA SER A 146 -12.00 -24.80 -27.13
C SER A 146 -12.97 -25.01 -28.27
N ASN A 147 -13.47 -26.23 -28.42
CA ASN A 147 -14.60 -26.57 -29.30
C ASN A 147 -15.83 -27.04 -28.51
N PHE A 148 -15.74 -27.09 -27.18
CA PHE A 148 -16.83 -27.39 -26.27
C PHE A 148 -16.83 -26.44 -25.07
N ALA A 149 -18.02 -26.03 -24.62
CA ALA A 149 -18.18 -25.18 -23.46
C ALA A 149 -19.32 -25.70 -22.59
N GLN A 150 -19.06 -25.83 -21.29
CA GLN A 150 -20.05 -26.26 -20.30
C GLN A 150 -20.37 -25.10 -19.37
N ARG A 151 -21.66 -24.82 -19.18
CA ARG A 151 -22.09 -23.83 -18.17
C ARG A 151 -21.92 -24.45 -16.78
N VAL A 152 -21.17 -23.77 -15.93
CA VAL A 152 -20.90 -24.18 -14.54
C VAL A 152 -21.25 -23.03 -13.60
N THR A 153 -21.77 -23.37 -12.43
CA THR A 153 -22.05 -22.40 -11.38
C THR A 153 -20.88 -22.39 -10.40
N VAL A 154 -20.21 -21.24 -10.29
CA VAL A 154 -19.20 -21.02 -9.26
C VAL A 154 -19.93 -20.49 -8.02
N PRO A 155 -19.87 -21.18 -6.86
CA PRO A 155 -20.53 -20.73 -5.65
C PRO A 155 -19.92 -19.42 -5.13
N GLU A 156 -20.61 -18.75 -4.21
CA GLU A 156 -20.04 -17.61 -3.51
C GLU A 156 -18.78 -18.05 -2.76
N TYR A 157 -17.73 -17.23 -2.81
CA TYR A 157 -16.54 -17.45 -2.00
C TYR A 157 -15.93 -16.14 -1.55
N LYS A 158 -15.08 -16.22 -0.52
CA LYS A 158 -14.43 -15.08 0.10
C LYS A 158 -12.93 -15.18 -0.08
N ILE A 159 -12.30 -14.04 -0.38
CA ILE A 159 -10.85 -13.92 -0.45
C ILE A 159 -10.41 -13.02 0.71
N THR A 160 -9.68 -13.60 1.65
CA THR A 160 -9.12 -12.85 2.79
C THR A 160 -7.74 -12.29 2.42
N ILE A 161 -7.59 -10.98 2.53
CA ILE A 161 -6.33 -10.28 2.38
C ILE A 161 -5.88 -9.84 3.78
N HIS A 162 -4.71 -10.32 4.18
CA HIS A 162 -4.12 -9.96 5.47
C HIS A 162 -3.45 -8.57 5.39
N PRO A 163 -3.50 -7.79 6.49
CA PRO A 163 -2.85 -6.48 6.53
C PRO A 163 -1.33 -6.63 6.39
N ARG A 164 -0.77 -5.67 5.65
CA ARG A 164 0.66 -5.37 5.53
C ARG A 164 0.79 -3.86 5.69
N PRO A 165 0.67 -3.35 6.92
CA PRO A 165 0.68 -1.92 7.19
C PRO A 165 1.97 -1.33 6.62
N TRP A 166 1.83 -0.37 5.73
CA TRP A 166 2.96 0.25 5.02
C TRP A 166 3.05 1.74 5.33
N LEU A 167 1.91 2.35 5.68
CA LEU A 167 1.81 3.74 6.11
C LEU A 167 1.76 3.83 7.63
N GLY A 168 2.48 4.79 8.19
CA GLY A 168 2.58 5.05 9.62
C GLY A 168 3.94 5.65 9.97
N VAL A 169 4.10 6.05 11.22
CA VAL A 169 5.29 6.73 11.73
C VAL A 169 5.96 5.80 12.74
N SER A 170 7.20 5.43 12.46
CA SER A 170 8.02 4.62 13.38
C SER A 170 8.59 5.48 14.52
N VAL A 171 9.12 4.85 15.58
CA VAL A 171 9.85 5.58 16.64
C VAL A 171 11.08 6.30 16.08
N ALA A 172 11.71 5.77 15.04
CA ALA A 172 12.81 6.44 14.36
C ALA A 172 12.31 7.65 13.54
N ASP A 173 11.17 7.50 12.87
CA ASP A 173 10.54 8.60 12.14
C ASP A 173 10.19 9.74 13.09
N GLU A 174 9.62 9.44 14.26
CA GLU A 174 9.28 10.47 15.24
C GLU A 174 10.49 11.30 15.66
N ARG A 175 11.65 10.69 15.85
CA ARG A 175 12.89 11.40 16.21
C ARG A 175 13.32 12.32 15.09
N GLU A 176 13.37 11.82 13.87
CA GLU A 176 13.77 12.59 12.69
C GLU A 176 12.81 13.76 12.42
N LEU A 177 11.50 13.55 12.62
CA LEU A 177 10.51 14.63 12.50
C LEU A 177 10.74 15.72 13.57
N LEU A 178 11.08 15.34 14.80
CA LEU A 178 11.41 16.28 15.86
C LEU A 178 12.72 17.02 15.58
N ASP A 179 13.72 16.35 15.04
CA ASP A 179 15.00 16.95 14.68
C ASP A 179 14.81 17.99 13.57
N ILE A 180 14.06 17.64 12.51
CA ILE A 180 13.67 18.58 11.46
C ILE A 180 12.96 19.81 12.06
N ALA A 181 12.01 19.59 12.97
CA ALA A 181 11.31 20.69 13.62
C ALA A 181 12.22 21.58 14.46
N GLN A 182 13.18 21.00 15.18
CA GLN A 182 14.15 21.75 15.97
C GLN A 182 15.06 22.60 15.07
N ASP A 183 15.45 22.09 13.91
CA ASP A 183 16.29 22.83 12.97
C ASP A 183 15.54 24.03 12.39
N HIS A 184 14.27 23.86 12.02
CA HIS A 184 13.41 24.98 11.61
C HIS A 184 13.18 25.99 12.75
N LEU A 185 13.06 25.52 13.99
CA LEU A 185 12.91 26.40 15.15
C LEU A 185 14.17 27.22 15.41
N LYS A 186 15.36 26.62 15.31
CA LYS A 186 16.63 27.34 15.45
C LYS A 186 16.79 28.38 14.36
N ALA A 187 16.54 28.00 13.10
CA ALA A 187 16.63 28.92 11.97
C ALA A 187 15.72 30.15 12.15
N ALA A 188 14.49 29.95 12.66
CA ALA A 188 13.56 31.05 12.92
C ALA A 188 13.96 31.97 14.10
N PHE A 189 14.86 31.54 14.98
CA PHE A 189 15.39 32.37 16.07
C PHE A 189 16.73 33.03 15.73
N GLU A 190 17.42 32.56 14.68
CA GLU A 190 18.69 33.11 14.21
C GLU A 190 18.51 34.20 13.12
N GLU A 191 17.33 34.29 12.50
CA GLU A 191 16.86 35.42 11.67
C GLU A 191 16.28 36.58 12.49
#